data_AF-A0A1R2C5C9-F1
#
_entry.id   AF-A0A1R2C5C9-F1
#
_cell.length_a   1.000
_cell.length_b   1.000
_cell.length_c   1.000
_cell.angle_alpha   90.00
_cell.angle_beta   90.00
_cell.angle_gamma   90.00
#
_symmetry.space_group_name_H-M   'P 1'
#
loop_
_entity.id
_entity.type
_entity.pdbx_description
1 polymer ?
#
loop_
_entity_poly.entity_id
_entity_poly.type
_entity_poly.pdbx_seq_one_letter_code
_entity_poly.pdbx_strand_id
1 'polypeptide(L)'
;MSKGFTIPTKSLPMKPLVKIPPERLLQNLKDIIQSLVPLVDINKFLLSKDPLSNELKKLVESGCEEAHSFLENLNSLCCAKCQNNNIKIRLSCGHLLCESCAKQLTIGRSIDCSNQSYPVCSICEKEMTESEFNTLFKNEDMQKFLEMENEHMKDMLNQNGILKCRLCNKDKSKYFDTSCYHLCMDCVANRIRSRIPTNNTCPICSCEYEDINELINKEIVCENCLNVGYFIGDYMRAIDGEKYFLCSTCLYYTQNQGICQKTNKRITKKEKLEISDFLFGACEGCGKEVYRGYMKLAKCCTGVAFCIDCANTPQVCKKCMVEIEYHN
;
A
#
# COMPACT_ATOMS: atom_id res chain seq x y z
N MET A 1 -80.40 -21.33 -25.82
CA MET A 1 -79.09 -22.00 -25.92
C MET A 1 -78.24 -21.26 -26.94
N SER A 2 -76.96 -21.09 -26.60
CA SER A 2 -75.81 -20.54 -27.39
C SER A 2 -76.01 -19.27 -28.21
N LYS A 3 -75.59 -18.16 -27.58
CA LYS A 3 -75.20 -16.89 -28.22
C LYS A 3 -74.04 -17.15 -29.19
N GLY A 4 -74.28 -16.97 -30.49
CA GLY A 4 -73.20 -16.81 -31.47
C GLY A 4 -72.66 -15.38 -31.36
N PHE A 5 -71.42 -15.23 -30.91
CA PHE A 5 -70.75 -13.94 -30.88
C PHE A 5 -70.32 -13.54 -32.28
N THR A 6 -70.87 -12.43 -32.76
CA THR A 6 -70.38 -11.66 -33.90
C THR A 6 -69.03 -11.04 -33.55
N ILE A 7 -68.02 -11.30 -34.37
CA ILE A 7 -66.71 -10.63 -34.28
C ILE A 7 -66.91 -9.17 -34.72
N PRO A 8 -66.67 -8.17 -33.85
CA PRO A 8 -66.69 -6.79 -34.27
C PRO A 8 -65.38 -6.50 -35.02
N THR A 9 -65.48 -6.22 -36.31
CA THR A 9 -64.45 -5.49 -37.08
C THR A 9 -64.34 -4.07 -36.53
N LYS A 10 -63.68 -3.91 -35.38
CA LYS A 10 -63.07 -2.63 -35.02
C LYS A 10 -61.66 -2.65 -35.58
N SER A 11 -61.48 -1.86 -36.63
CA SER A 11 -60.19 -1.44 -37.15
C SER A 11 -59.20 -1.24 -36.01
N LEU A 12 -58.08 -1.96 -36.08
CA LEU A 12 -56.88 -1.59 -35.32
C LEU A 12 -56.65 -0.09 -35.54
N PRO A 13 -56.38 0.70 -34.48
CA PRO A 13 -55.90 2.05 -34.69
C PRO A 13 -54.56 1.90 -35.41
N MET A 14 -54.54 2.21 -36.71
CA MET A 14 -53.31 2.53 -37.42
C MET A 14 -52.77 3.78 -36.74
N LYS A 15 -52.01 3.60 -35.65
CA LYS A 15 -50.97 4.58 -35.34
C LYS A 15 -50.09 4.59 -36.59
N PRO A 16 -49.99 5.71 -37.31
CA PRO A 16 -49.07 5.76 -38.43
C PRO A 16 -47.71 5.36 -37.88
N LEU A 17 -47.08 4.36 -38.51
CA LEU A 17 -45.66 4.11 -38.34
C LEU A 17 -44.97 5.37 -38.83
N VAL A 18 -44.78 6.32 -37.90
CA VAL A 18 -44.06 7.55 -38.17
C VAL A 18 -42.63 7.12 -38.35
N LYS A 19 -42.21 7.05 -39.62
CA LYS A 19 -40.82 6.86 -40.00
C LYS A 19 -40.04 7.94 -39.28
N ILE A 20 -39.18 7.54 -38.33
CA ILE A 20 -38.30 8.50 -37.66
C ILE A 20 -37.52 9.18 -38.78
N PRO A 21 -37.56 10.53 -38.88
CA PRO A 21 -36.86 11.23 -39.93
C PRO A 21 -35.39 10.79 -39.93
N PRO A 22 -34.81 10.45 -41.09
CA PRO A 22 -33.43 10.01 -41.19
C PRO A 22 -32.48 10.97 -40.46
N GLU A 23 -32.79 12.27 -40.47
CA GLU A 23 -32.02 13.32 -39.80
C GLU A 23 -32.03 13.16 -38.28
N ARG A 24 -33.16 12.75 -37.70
CA ARG A 24 -33.33 12.54 -36.25
C ARG A 24 -32.63 11.24 -35.81
N LEU A 25 -32.67 10.22 -36.66
CA LEU A 25 -31.93 8.97 -36.49
C LEU A 25 -30.42 9.21 -36.54
N LEU A 26 -29.97 10.01 -37.52
CA LEU A 26 -28.57 10.39 -37.70
C LEU A 26 -28.06 11.26 -36.54
N GLN A 27 -28.89 12.18 -36.04
CA GLN A 27 -28.55 13.00 -34.88
C GLN A 27 -28.43 12.15 -33.62
N ASN A 28 -29.38 11.23 -33.37
CA ASN A 28 -29.29 10.30 -32.24
C ASN A 28 -28.03 9.42 -32.34
N LEU A 29 -27.69 8.92 -33.53
CA LEU A 29 -26.45 8.16 -33.77
C LEU A 29 -25.20 9.00 -33.53
N LYS A 30 -25.19 10.26 -33.97
CA LYS A 30 -24.09 11.20 -33.69
C LYS A 30 -23.95 11.48 -32.21
N ASP A 31 -25.06 11.68 -31.50
CA ASP A 31 -25.07 11.93 -30.06
C ASP A 31 -24.58 10.70 -29.29
N ILE A 32 -24.93 9.48 -29.73
CA ILE A 32 -24.40 8.21 -29.20
C ILE A 32 -22.90 8.10 -29.46
N ILE A 33 -22.45 8.32 -30.71
CA ILE A 33 -21.03 8.24 -31.06
C ILE A 33 -20.22 9.29 -30.29
N GLN A 34 -20.70 10.54 -30.18
CA GLN A 34 -20.07 11.58 -29.36
C GLN A 34 -20.08 11.24 -27.87
N SER A 35 -21.10 10.53 -27.39
CA SER A 35 -21.11 10.00 -26.03
C SER A 35 -20.14 8.83 -25.85
N LEU A 36 -19.82 8.08 -26.91
CA LEU A 36 -18.87 6.96 -26.94
C LEU A 36 -17.41 7.37 -27.21
N VAL A 37 -17.15 8.54 -27.82
CA VAL A 37 -15.79 9.02 -28.10
C VAL A 37 -14.94 9.23 -26.82
N PRO A 38 -15.49 9.76 -25.71
CA PRO A 38 -14.80 9.76 -24.41
C PRO A 38 -14.63 8.37 -23.78
N LEU A 39 -15.34 7.35 -24.31
CA LEU A 39 -15.46 5.99 -23.77
C LEU A 39 -14.49 4.98 -24.41
N VAL A 40 -13.48 5.44 -25.16
CA VAL A 40 -12.32 4.61 -25.55
C VAL A 40 -11.56 4.12 -24.31
N ASP A 41 -11.83 4.71 -23.13
CA ASP A 41 -11.64 4.07 -21.84
C ASP A 41 -12.90 3.27 -21.46
N ILE A 42 -12.88 1.98 -21.75
CA ILE A 42 -13.94 1.02 -21.46
C ILE A 42 -14.34 0.99 -19.97
N ASN A 43 -13.47 1.42 -19.05
CA ASN A 43 -13.80 1.48 -17.64
C ASN A 43 -14.70 2.66 -17.31
N LYS A 44 -14.52 3.80 -18.00
CA LYS A 44 -15.48 4.93 -17.93
C LYS A 44 -16.82 4.53 -18.53
N PHE A 45 -16.81 3.73 -19.60
CA PHE A 45 -18.03 3.20 -20.20
C PHE A 45 -18.84 2.37 -19.20
N LEU A 46 -18.18 1.41 -18.53
CA LEU A 46 -18.81 0.51 -17.57
C LEU A 46 -19.46 1.26 -16.41
N LEU A 47 -18.88 2.37 -15.95
CA LEU A 47 -19.47 3.24 -14.92
C LEU A 47 -20.76 3.95 -15.38
N SER A 48 -20.98 4.07 -16.69
CA SER A 48 -22.15 4.73 -17.31
C SER A 48 -23.14 3.75 -17.96
N LYS A 49 -22.98 2.44 -17.71
CA LYS A 49 -23.75 1.36 -18.35
C LYS A 49 -25.26 1.51 -18.17
N ASP A 50 -25.73 1.88 -16.98
CA ASP A 50 -27.17 1.98 -16.68
C ASP A 50 -27.89 3.10 -17.45
N PRO A 51 -27.41 4.37 -17.45
CA PRO A 51 -27.99 5.42 -18.28
C PRO A 51 -28.02 5.07 -19.77
N LEU A 52 -26.92 4.51 -20.30
CA LEU A 52 -26.83 4.15 -21.71
C LEU A 52 -27.79 3.01 -22.08
N SER A 53 -27.91 2.00 -21.21
CA SER A 53 -28.84 0.89 -21.42
C SER A 53 -30.29 1.37 -21.50
N ASN A 54 -30.65 2.40 -20.74
CA ASN A 54 -31.98 3.00 -20.78
C ASN A 54 -32.24 3.78 -22.08
N GLU A 55 -31.26 4.52 -22.60
CA GLU A 55 -31.39 5.19 -23.90
C GLU A 55 -31.46 4.18 -25.06
N LEU A 56 -30.66 3.12 -25.00
CA LEU A 56 -30.71 2.03 -25.99
C LEU A 56 -32.07 1.33 -26.00
N LYS A 57 -32.67 1.06 -24.83
CA LYS A 57 -34.02 0.49 -24.76
C LYS A 57 -35.07 1.33 -25.49
N LYS A 58 -35.01 2.66 -25.38
CA LYS A 58 -35.93 3.56 -26.10
C LYS A 58 -35.77 3.45 -27.63
N LEU A 59 -34.55 3.25 -28.11
CA LEU A 59 -34.26 3.07 -29.53
C LEU A 59 -34.69 1.69 -30.04
N VAL A 60 -34.56 0.65 -29.21
CA VAL A 60 -35.09 -0.69 -29.47
C VAL A 60 -36.61 -0.66 -29.57
N GLU A 61 -37.28 0.02 -28.64
CA GLU A 61 -38.75 0.24 -28.68
C GLU A 61 -39.19 1.02 -29.92
N SER A 62 -38.28 1.78 -30.53
CA SER A 62 -38.48 2.50 -31.78
C SER A 62 -38.19 1.67 -33.05
N GLY A 63 -37.81 0.40 -32.90
CA GLY A 63 -37.59 -0.55 -34.00
C GLY A 63 -36.19 -0.53 -34.61
N CYS A 64 -35.17 0.00 -33.92
CA CYS A 64 -33.78 -0.04 -34.39
C CYS A 64 -33.12 -1.39 -34.04
N GLU A 65 -32.88 -2.23 -35.04
CA GLU A 65 -32.25 -3.55 -34.85
C GLU A 65 -30.79 -3.45 -34.40
N GLU A 66 -30.06 -2.42 -34.84
CA GLU A 66 -28.67 -2.19 -34.43
C GLU A 66 -28.58 -1.87 -32.94
N ALA A 67 -29.53 -1.07 -32.42
CA ALA A 67 -29.63 -0.80 -30.99
C ALA A 67 -30.00 -2.07 -30.20
N HIS A 68 -30.80 -2.95 -30.80
CA HIS A 68 -31.17 -4.23 -30.18
C HIS A 68 -29.97 -5.16 -30.06
N SER A 69 -29.25 -5.39 -31.17
CA SER A 69 -28.02 -6.19 -31.18
C SER A 69 -26.96 -5.63 -30.24
N PHE A 70 -26.80 -4.30 -30.19
CA PHE A 70 -25.85 -3.68 -29.27
C PHE A 70 -26.25 -3.84 -27.80
N LEU A 71 -27.54 -3.71 -27.48
CA LEU A 71 -28.05 -3.93 -26.13
C LEU A 71 -27.90 -5.40 -25.68
N GLU A 72 -28.13 -6.36 -26.57
CA GLU A 72 -27.88 -7.78 -26.29
C GLU A 72 -26.39 -8.04 -25.99
N ASN A 73 -25.49 -7.51 -26.81
CA ASN A 73 -24.05 -7.61 -26.59
C ASN A 73 -23.65 -7.00 -25.24
N LEU A 74 -24.21 -5.86 -24.86
CA LEU A 74 -23.96 -5.22 -23.55
C LEU A 74 -24.47 -6.04 -22.36
N ASN A 75 -25.62 -6.70 -22.54
CA ASN A 75 -26.21 -7.54 -21.51
C ASN A 75 -25.48 -8.88 -21.38
N SER A 76 -24.82 -9.36 -22.44
CA SER A 76 -23.96 -10.55 -22.39
C SER A 76 -22.63 -10.35 -21.66
N LEU A 77 -22.25 -9.11 -21.34
CA LEU A 77 -21.02 -8.84 -20.59
C LEU A 77 -21.17 -9.33 -19.15
N CYS A 78 -20.44 -10.40 -18.83
CA CYS A 78 -20.43 -11.07 -17.54
C CYS A 78 -19.01 -11.12 -16.92
N CYS A 79 -18.96 -11.24 -15.60
CA CYS A 79 -17.72 -11.33 -14.86
C CYS A 79 -17.03 -12.64 -15.24
N ALA A 80 -15.77 -12.56 -15.66
CA ALA A 80 -15.02 -13.73 -16.11
C ALA A 80 -14.85 -14.79 -15.00
N LYS A 81 -14.96 -14.41 -13.73
CA LYS A 81 -14.81 -15.33 -12.58
C LYS A 81 -16.13 -15.91 -12.06
N CYS A 82 -17.19 -15.11 -11.95
CA CYS A 82 -18.43 -15.54 -11.30
C CYS A 82 -19.68 -15.40 -12.17
N GLN A 83 -19.52 -15.03 -13.45
CA GLN A 83 -20.61 -14.84 -14.41
C GLN A 83 -21.65 -13.77 -14.00
N ASN A 84 -21.33 -12.92 -13.02
CA ASN A 84 -22.20 -11.81 -12.63
C ASN A 84 -22.20 -10.72 -13.71
N ASN A 85 -23.38 -10.25 -14.09
CA ASN A 85 -23.59 -9.26 -15.16
C ASN A 85 -23.26 -7.81 -14.74
N ASN A 86 -23.06 -7.56 -13.44
CA ASN A 86 -22.71 -6.26 -12.89
C ASN A 86 -21.18 -6.06 -12.91
N ILE A 87 -20.66 -5.70 -14.07
CA ILE A 87 -19.22 -5.51 -14.30
C ILE A 87 -18.77 -4.15 -13.79
N LYS A 88 -17.68 -4.16 -13.00
CA LYS A 88 -17.07 -2.95 -12.46
C LYS A 88 -15.92 -2.45 -13.32
N ILE A 89 -15.09 -3.36 -13.82
CA ILE A 89 -13.86 -3.03 -14.53
C ILE A 89 -13.55 -4.06 -15.62
N ARG A 90 -12.91 -3.60 -16.69
CA ARG A 90 -12.14 -4.40 -17.64
C ARG A 90 -10.66 -4.12 -17.42
N LEU A 91 -9.90 -5.17 -17.15
CA LEU A 91 -8.46 -5.11 -17.03
C LEU A 91 -7.79 -5.08 -18.42
N SER A 92 -6.55 -4.64 -18.49
CA SER A 92 -5.71 -4.58 -19.69
C SER A 92 -5.39 -5.95 -20.27
N CYS A 93 -5.51 -7.01 -19.47
CA CYS A 93 -5.50 -8.40 -19.94
C CYS A 93 -6.80 -8.80 -20.67
N GLY A 94 -7.81 -7.94 -20.70
CA GLY A 94 -9.10 -8.17 -21.34
C GLY A 94 -10.18 -8.75 -20.43
N HIS A 95 -9.82 -9.26 -19.23
CA HIS A 95 -10.79 -9.85 -18.31
C HIS A 95 -11.71 -8.81 -17.67
N LEU A 96 -13.01 -9.14 -17.60
CA LEU A 96 -14.06 -8.36 -16.96
C LEU A 96 -14.29 -8.86 -15.54
N LEU A 97 -14.31 -7.96 -14.56
CA LEU A 97 -14.55 -8.30 -13.16
C LEU A 97 -15.72 -7.50 -12.59
N CYS A 98 -16.60 -8.18 -11.86
CA CYS A 98 -17.60 -7.52 -11.02
C CYS A 98 -16.96 -6.97 -9.75
N GLU A 99 -17.72 -6.17 -9.00
CA GLU A 99 -17.21 -5.52 -7.78
C GLU A 99 -16.70 -6.52 -6.72
N SER A 100 -17.40 -7.64 -6.50
CA SER A 100 -16.96 -8.63 -5.52
C SER A 100 -15.67 -9.34 -5.95
N CYS A 101 -15.55 -9.72 -7.21
CA CYS A 101 -14.36 -10.39 -7.72
C CYS A 101 -13.16 -9.43 -7.84
N ALA A 102 -13.40 -8.15 -8.10
CA ALA A 102 -12.37 -7.12 -8.08
C ALA A 102 -11.84 -6.85 -6.64
N LYS A 103 -12.69 -6.98 -5.61
CA LYS A 103 -12.23 -6.91 -4.21
C LYS A 103 -11.45 -8.13 -3.76
N GLN A 104 -11.55 -9.25 -4.48
CA GLN A 104 -10.81 -10.49 -4.22
C GLN A 104 -9.56 -10.63 -5.10
N LEU A 105 -9.03 -9.52 -5.61
CA LEU A 105 -7.77 -9.54 -6.33
C LEU A 105 -6.64 -10.00 -5.40
N THR A 106 -5.68 -10.69 -5.97
CA THR A 106 -4.46 -11.07 -5.27
C THR A 106 -3.36 -10.05 -5.57
N ILE A 107 -2.35 -10.04 -4.71
CA ILE A 107 -1.16 -9.21 -4.90
C ILE A 107 -0.07 -10.10 -5.52
N GLY A 108 0.52 -9.62 -6.60
CA GLY A 108 1.63 -10.27 -7.28
C GLY A 108 2.92 -9.47 -7.16
N ARG A 109 4.03 -10.10 -7.58
CA ARG A 109 5.31 -9.42 -7.73
C ARG A 109 5.35 -8.73 -9.09
N SER A 110 5.69 -7.44 -9.13
CA SER A 110 5.96 -6.79 -10.42
C SER A 110 7.20 -7.40 -11.08
N ILE A 111 7.10 -7.55 -12.40
CA ILE A 111 8.19 -8.07 -13.24
C ILE A 111 9.27 -7.00 -13.42
N ASP A 112 8.88 -5.73 -13.47
CA ASP A 112 9.77 -4.61 -13.79
C ASP A 112 10.27 -3.86 -12.53
N CYS A 113 9.50 -3.90 -11.44
CA CYS A 113 9.83 -3.24 -10.19
C CYS A 113 9.83 -4.23 -9.02
N SER A 114 10.96 -4.87 -8.76
CA SER A 114 11.15 -5.88 -7.69
C SER A 114 10.79 -5.42 -6.26
N ASN A 115 10.35 -4.18 -6.07
CA ASN A 115 10.21 -3.52 -4.78
C ASN A 115 8.77 -3.02 -4.48
N GLN A 116 7.84 -3.15 -5.43
CA GLN A 116 6.46 -2.71 -5.24
C GLN A 116 5.50 -3.87 -5.50
N SER A 117 4.57 -4.04 -4.57
CA SER A 117 3.51 -5.03 -4.66
C SER A 117 2.37 -4.41 -5.45
N TYR A 118 1.87 -5.11 -6.47
CA TYR A 118 0.76 -4.62 -7.28
C TYR A 118 -0.36 -5.64 -7.30
N PRO A 119 -1.63 -5.20 -7.36
CA PRO A 119 -2.71 -6.13 -7.60
C PRO A 119 -2.55 -6.72 -9.00
N VAL A 120 -2.80 -8.02 -9.09
CA VAL A 120 -2.74 -8.78 -10.34
C VAL A 120 -4.10 -9.32 -10.68
N CYS A 121 -4.35 -9.53 -11.97
CA CYS A 121 -5.56 -10.19 -12.44
C CYS A 121 -5.69 -11.58 -11.80
N SER A 122 -6.79 -11.84 -11.09
CA SER A 122 -7.03 -13.13 -10.41
C SER A 122 -7.27 -14.33 -11.35
N ILE A 123 -7.19 -14.13 -12.68
CA ILE A 123 -7.42 -15.16 -13.70
C ILE A 123 -6.13 -15.49 -14.47
N CYS A 124 -5.33 -14.47 -14.81
CA CYS A 124 -4.13 -14.64 -15.64
C CYS A 124 -2.87 -14.06 -15.02
N GLU A 125 -2.96 -13.56 -13.78
CA GLU A 125 -1.85 -13.03 -12.97
C GLU A 125 -1.11 -11.83 -13.59
N LYS A 126 -1.65 -11.25 -14.68
CA LYS A 126 -1.08 -10.05 -15.30
C LYS A 126 -1.23 -8.84 -14.36
N GLU A 127 -0.16 -8.06 -14.25
CA GLU A 127 -0.10 -6.81 -13.50
C GLU A 127 -1.16 -5.81 -13.97
N MET A 128 -1.81 -5.16 -13.01
CA MET A 128 -2.77 -4.10 -13.28
C MET A 128 -2.08 -2.78 -13.57
N THR A 129 -2.65 -1.98 -14.47
CA THR A 129 -2.13 -0.64 -14.74
C THR A 129 -2.51 0.33 -13.63
N GLU A 130 -1.76 1.43 -13.49
CA GLU A 130 -2.06 2.49 -12.53
C GLU A 130 -3.48 3.05 -12.69
N SER A 131 -3.96 3.19 -13.93
CA SER A 131 -5.33 3.63 -14.18
C SER A 131 -6.38 2.64 -13.67
N GLU A 132 -6.11 1.34 -13.79
CA GLU A 132 -7.01 0.29 -13.29
C GLU A 132 -7.00 0.23 -11.76
N PHE A 133 -5.82 0.40 -11.17
CA PHE A 133 -5.64 0.52 -9.72
C PHE A 133 -6.47 1.69 -9.18
N ASN A 134 -6.29 2.89 -9.74
CA ASN A 134 -7.02 4.09 -9.33
C ASN A 134 -8.54 3.98 -9.55
N THR A 135 -8.97 3.14 -10.50
CA THR A 135 -10.40 2.87 -10.75
C THR A 135 -10.99 1.96 -9.67
N LEU A 136 -10.24 0.95 -9.21
CA LEU A 136 -10.71 0.00 -8.20
C LEU A 136 -10.55 0.50 -6.77
N PHE A 137 -9.43 1.15 -6.48
CA PHE A 137 -9.07 1.61 -5.14
C PHE A 137 -9.16 3.14 -5.12
N LYS A 138 -10.37 3.64 -4.86
CA LYS A 138 -10.54 5.06 -4.52
C LYS A 138 -9.93 5.33 -3.14
N ASN A 139 -9.69 6.60 -2.79
CA ASN A 139 -9.05 7.01 -1.54
C ASN A 139 -9.56 6.27 -0.27
N GLU A 140 -10.86 5.96 -0.19
CA GLU A 140 -11.47 5.25 0.96
C GLU A 140 -11.17 3.74 1.00
N ASP A 141 -10.82 3.13 -0.14
CA ASP A 141 -10.47 1.70 -0.26
C ASP A 141 -8.94 1.47 -0.26
N MET A 142 -8.12 2.52 -0.21
CA MET A 142 -6.66 2.41 -0.11
C MET A 142 -6.21 1.68 1.15
N GLN A 143 -6.92 1.86 2.26
CA GLN A 143 -6.61 1.17 3.51
C GLN A 143 -6.71 -0.35 3.36
N LYS A 144 -7.75 -0.85 2.66
CA LYS A 144 -7.93 -2.28 2.39
C LYS A 144 -6.81 -2.84 1.52
N PHE A 145 -6.35 -2.08 0.53
CA PHE A 145 -5.21 -2.49 -0.28
C PHE A 145 -3.94 -2.62 0.58
N LEU A 146 -3.69 -1.65 1.47
CA LEU A 146 -2.54 -1.68 2.37
C LEU A 146 -2.60 -2.85 3.36
N GLU A 147 -3.79 -3.21 3.85
CA GLU A 147 -4.01 -4.41 4.67
C GLU A 147 -3.69 -5.70 3.89
N MET A 148 -4.22 -5.82 2.68
CA MET A 148 -3.91 -6.95 1.79
C MET A 148 -2.41 -7.04 1.48
N GLU A 149 -1.77 -5.91 1.24
CA GLU A 149 -0.34 -5.82 0.98
C GLU A 149 0.46 -6.28 2.20
N ASN A 150 0.05 -5.88 3.40
CA ASN A 150 0.69 -6.26 4.65
C ASN A 150 0.65 -7.78 4.87
N GLU A 151 -0.53 -8.40 4.67
CA GLU A 151 -0.69 -9.86 4.75
C GLU A 151 0.17 -10.58 3.69
N HIS A 152 0.17 -10.09 2.45
CA HIS A 152 1.03 -10.65 1.40
C HIS A 152 2.51 -10.57 1.77
N MET A 153 2.96 -9.44 2.34
CA MET A 153 4.34 -9.25 2.79
C MET A 153 4.71 -10.20 3.94
N LYS A 154 3.78 -10.46 4.86
CA LYS A 154 3.93 -11.45 5.94
C LYS A 154 4.08 -12.86 5.39
N ASP A 155 3.21 -13.27 4.47
CA ASP A 155 3.29 -14.58 3.80
C ASP A 155 4.61 -14.75 3.05
N MET A 156 5.03 -13.70 2.35
CA MET A 156 6.31 -13.64 1.65
C MET A 156 7.50 -13.81 2.58
N LEU A 157 7.49 -13.17 3.74
CA LEU A 157 8.51 -13.33 4.77
C LEU A 157 8.51 -14.76 5.32
N ASN A 158 7.33 -15.34 5.57
CA ASN A 158 7.20 -16.72 6.06
C ASN A 158 7.70 -17.76 5.05
N GLN A 159 7.47 -17.55 3.75
CA GLN A 159 7.89 -18.46 2.69
C GLN A 159 9.37 -18.35 2.35
N ASN A 160 9.91 -17.13 2.26
CA ASN A 160 11.27 -16.90 1.76
C ASN A 160 12.28 -16.62 2.89
N GLY A 161 11.80 -16.36 4.10
CA GLY A 161 12.61 -15.93 5.25
C GLY A 161 13.18 -14.51 5.13
N ILE A 162 12.92 -13.82 4.01
CA ILE A 162 13.50 -12.51 3.69
C ILE A 162 12.46 -11.65 2.97
N LEU A 163 12.42 -10.36 3.34
CA LEU A 163 11.59 -9.32 2.77
C LEU A 163 12.41 -8.04 2.63
N LYS A 164 12.12 -7.22 1.62
CA LYS A 164 12.82 -5.95 1.43
C LYS A 164 12.15 -4.84 2.24
N CYS A 165 12.90 -4.17 3.10
CA CYS A 165 12.41 -3.02 3.85
C CYS A 165 12.24 -1.81 2.91
N ARG A 166 11.07 -1.17 2.93
CA ARG A 166 10.78 -0.01 2.06
C ARG A 166 11.45 1.29 2.49
N LEU A 167 11.93 1.38 3.73
CA LEU A 167 12.65 2.57 4.20
C LEU A 167 14.15 2.51 3.89
N CYS A 168 14.81 1.40 4.21
CA CYS A 168 16.25 1.26 4.00
C CYS A 168 16.62 0.55 2.69
N ASN A 169 15.65 0.02 1.94
CA ASN A 169 15.83 -0.72 0.69
C ASN A 169 16.80 -1.91 0.81
N LYS A 170 16.97 -2.46 2.01
CA LYS A 170 17.77 -3.66 2.28
C LYS A 170 16.85 -4.87 2.45
N ASP A 171 17.37 -6.04 2.06
CA ASP A 171 16.75 -7.33 2.34
C ASP A 171 16.95 -7.71 3.81
N LYS A 172 15.86 -8.12 4.45
CA LYS A 172 15.71 -8.21 5.90
C LYS A 172 14.89 -9.45 6.25
N SER A 173 15.25 -10.11 7.33
CA SER A 173 14.58 -11.31 7.86
C SER A 173 13.84 -11.02 9.17
N LYS A 174 14.10 -9.86 9.80
CA LYS A 174 13.54 -9.50 11.11
C LYS A 174 12.57 -8.32 11.00
N TYR A 175 11.34 -8.59 11.42
CA TYR A 175 10.22 -7.65 11.48
C TYR A 175 9.52 -7.82 12.83
N PHE A 176 8.78 -6.80 13.26
CA PHE A 176 7.90 -6.93 14.44
C PHE A 176 6.53 -7.39 13.98
N ASP A 177 6.00 -8.43 14.62
CA ASP A 177 4.68 -8.99 14.29
C ASP A 177 3.53 -8.03 14.63
N THR A 178 3.75 -7.13 15.59
CA THR A 178 2.83 -6.06 16.03
C THR A 178 2.95 -4.77 15.20
N SER A 179 3.61 -4.84 14.04
CA SER A 179 3.76 -3.70 13.13
C SER A 179 3.52 -4.14 11.69
N CYS A 180 3.31 -3.19 10.78
CA CYS A 180 3.27 -3.53 9.36
C CYS A 180 4.64 -4.04 8.85
N TYR A 181 4.62 -4.93 7.86
CA TYR A 181 5.81 -5.55 7.27
C TYR A 181 6.53 -4.64 6.25
N HIS A 182 6.09 -3.39 6.07
CA HIS A 182 6.78 -2.42 5.21
C HIS A 182 8.16 -2.01 5.73
N LEU A 183 8.35 -2.05 7.06
CA LEU A 183 9.55 -1.57 7.75
C LEU A 183 10.22 -2.71 8.52
N CYS A 184 11.52 -2.93 8.32
CA CYS A 184 12.25 -3.90 9.13
C CYS A 184 12.38 -3.45 10.60
N MET A 185 12.70 -4.41 11.46
CA MET A 185 12.84 -4.23 12.91
C MET A 185 13.78 -3.05 13.27
N ASP A 186 14.94 -2.94 12.62
CA ASP A 186 15.88 -1.81 12.81
C ASP A 186 15.25 -0.45 12.48
N CYS A 187 14.45 -0.37 11.41
CA CYS A 187 13.84 0.87 10.95
C CYS A 187 12.72 1.32 11.89
N VAL A 188 11.89 0.39 12.35
CA VAL A 188 10.87 0.65 13.39
C VAL A 188 11.55 1.12 14.68
N ALA A 189 12.59 0.42 15.14
CA ALA A 189 13.32 0.80 16.34
C ALA A 189 13.94 2.20 16.26
N ASN A 190 14.54 2.56 15.12
CA ASN A 190 15.10 3.90 14.92
C ASN A 190 14.01 4.99 14.94
N ARG A 191 12.82 4.72 14.38
CA ARG A 191 11.69 5.65 14.45
C ARG A 191 11.22 5.82 15.89
N ILE A 192 11.05 4.74 16.64
CA ILE A 192 10.64 4.80 18.06
C ILE A 192 11.68 5.55 18.90
N ARG A 193 12.99 5.26 18.74
CA ARG A 193 14.07 5.96 19.46
C ARG A 193 14.07 7.47 19.23
N SER A 194 13.64 7.93 18.05
CA SER A 194 13.59 9.37 17.76
C SER A 194 12.44 10.13 18.46
N ARG A 195 11.53 9.42 19.14
CA ARG A 195 10.47 9.96 20.04
C ARG A 195 9.62 11.11 19.48
N ILE A 196 9.44 11.18 18.17
CA ILE A 196 8.48 12.10 17.55
C ILE A 196 7.07 11.48 17.71
N PRO A 197 6.04 12.25 18.11
CA PRO A 197 4.67 11.74 18.19
C PRO A 197 4.16 11.09 16.89
N THR A 198 4.59 11.60 15.74
CA THR A 198 4.23 11.08 14.41
C THR A 198 5.04 9.83 13.99
N ASN A 199 5.96 9.35 14.82
CA ASN A 199 6.80 8.18 14.50
C ASN A 199 6.30 6.86 15.08
N ASN A 200 5.14 6.88 15.72
CA ASN A 200 4.42 5.69 16.19
C ASN A 200 3.57 5.03 15.08
N THR A 201 3.62 5.59 13.87
CA THR A 201 2.99 5.03 12.69
C THR A 201 4.03 4.72 11.61
N CYS A 202 3.69 3.75 10.77
CA CYS A 202 4.40 3.52 9.53
C CYS A 202 4.23 4.72 8.58
N PRO A 203 5.31 5.27 8.00
CA PRO A 203 5.22 6.40 7.08
C PRO A 203 4.67 6.02 5.70
N ILE A 204 4.42 4.73 5.45
CA ILE A 204 3.97 4.20 4.15
C ILE A 204 2.47 3.94 4.17
N CYS A 205 2.00 3.21 5.17
CA CYS A 205 0.60 2.84 5.29
C CYS A 205 -0.14 3.57 6.42
N SER A 206 0.54 4.44 7.18
CA SER A 206 0.00 5.14 8.35
C SER A 206 -0.54 4.23 9.46
N CYS A 207 -0.33 2.91 9.37
CA CYS A 207 -0.70 1.95 10.40
C CYS A 207 0.06 2.27 11.70
N GLU A 208 -0.69 2.39 12.79
CA GLU A 208 -0.13 2.52 14.14
C GLU A 208 0.55 1.21 14.54
N TYR A 209 1.70 1.33 15.20
CA TYR A 209 2.35 0.16 15.77
C TYR A 209 1.52 -0.33 16.96
N GLU A 210 1.06 -1.58 16.92
CA GLU A 210 0.34 -2.19 18.02
C GLU A 210 1.28 -2.33 19.22
N ASP A 211 0.78 -1.92 20.39
CA ASP A 211 1.49 -1.95 21.67
C ASP A 211 2.96 -1.49 21.61
N ILE A 212 3.14 -0.17 21.48
CA ILE A 212 4.47 0.47 21.51
C ILE A 212 5.26 0.07 22.78
N ASN A 213 4.58 -0.18 23.90
CA ASN A 213 5.26 -0.59 25.12
C ASN A 213 5.85 -1.98 24.96
N GLU A 214 5.13 -2.92 24.34
CA GLU A 214 5.67 -4.25 24.00
C GLU A 214 6.89 -4.12 23.08
N LEU A 215 6.83 -3.27 22.05
CA LEU A 215 7.97 -3.04 21.15
C LEU A 215 9.20 -2.50 21.87
N ILE A 216 9.01 -1.51 22.75
CA ILE A 216 10.10 -0.90 23.54
C ILE A 216 10.69 -1.92 24.51
N ASN A 217 9.83 -2.73 25.13
CA ASN A 217 10.20 -3.73 26.13
C ASN A 217 10.56 -5.09 25.51
N LYS A 218 10.70 -5.20 24.18
CA LYS A 218 11.10 -6.45 23.54
C LYS A 218 12.52 -6.82 23.94
N GLU A 219 12.63 -7.84 24.78
CA GLU A 219 13.89 -8.38 25.25
C GLU A 219 14.54 -9.28 24.19
N ILE A 220 15.86 -9.15 24.04
CA ILE A 220 16.69 -10.00 23.20
C ILE A 220 17.97 -10.33 23.95
N VAL A 221 18.50 -11.52 23.70
CA VAL A 221 19.78 -11.98 24.25
C VAL A 221 20.92 -11.57 23.32
N CYS A 222 21.94 -10.92 23.85
CA CYS A 222 23.19 -10.69 23.12
C CYS A 222 23.91 -12.03 22.92
N GLU A 223 24.14 -12.45 21.68
CA GLU A 223 24.70 -13.78 21.42
C GLU A 223 26.22 -13.90 21.68
N ASN A 224 26.88 -12.78 21.94
CA ASN A 224 28.29 -12.77 22.34
C ASN A 224 28.47 -12.89 23.85
N CYS A 225 27.79 -12.05 24.64
CA CYS A 225 27.97 -12.00 26.11
C CYS A 225 26.81 -12.59 26.90
N LEU A 226 25.75 -13.06 26.23
CA LEU A 226 24.54 -13.69 26.80
C LEU A 226 23.69 -12.79 27.72
N ASN A 227 24.01 -11.49 27.79
CA ASN A 227 23.18 -10.54 28.53
C ASN A 227 21.84 -10.33 27.81
N VAL A 228 20.76 -10.34 28.58
CA VAL A 228 19.43 -9.90 28.14
C VAL A 228 19.40 -8.38 28.15
N GLY A 229 18.81 -7.79 27.11
CA GLY A 229 18.55 -6.35 27.05
C GLY A 229 17.35 -6.05 26.15
N TYR A 230 16.87 -4.82 26.22
CA TYR A 230 15.79 -4.34 25.38
C TYR A 230 16.33 -3.94 24.01
N PHE A 231 15.75 -4.48 22.93
CA PHE A 231 16.26 -4.24 21.58
C PHE A 231 16.31 -2.74 21.25
N ILE A 232 15.21 -2.03 21.53
CA ILE A 232 15.09 -0.60 21.27
C ILE A 232 15.88 0.18 22.32
N GLY A 233 15.60 -0.05 23.60
CA GLY A 233 16.15 0.72 24.73
C GLY A 233 17.66 0.63 24.87
N ASP A 234 18.24 -0.58 24.78
CA ASP A 234 19.67 -0.82 25.04
C ASP A 234 20.53 -0.75 23.78
N TYR A 235 19.99 -0.20 22.68
CA TYR A 235 20.68 -0.06 21.39
C TYR A 235 21.28 -1.39 20.93
N MET A 236 20.52 -2.48 21.02
CA MET A 236 20.92 -3.75 20.43
C MET A 236 20.72 -3.70 18.92
N ARG A 237 21.53 -4.45 18.18
CA ARG A 237 21.46 -4.50 16.72
C ARG A 237 21.80 -5.88 16.18
N ALA A 238 21.14 -6.22 15.08
CA ALA A 238 21.44 -7.42 14.32
C ALA A 238 22.65 -7.20 13.38
N ILE A 239 23.54 -8.18 13.28
CA ILE A 239 24.74 -8.18 12.43
C ILE A 239 24.79 -9.46 11.56
N ASP A 240 25.75 -9.53 10.64
CA ASP A 240 25.98 -10.67 9.73
C ASP A 240 24.71 -11.11 8.99
N GLY A 241 24.01 -10.14 8.38
CA GLY A 241 22.73 -10.39 7.71
C GLY A 241 21.60 -10.73 8.66
N GLU A 242 21.60 -10.14 9.86
CA GLU A 242 20.59 -10.34 10.93
C GLU A 242 20.56 -11.72 11.56
N LYS A 243 21.65 -12.48 11.40
CA LYS A 243 21.82 -13.79 12.03
C LYS A 243 22.10 -13.67 13.51
N TYR A 244 22.80 -12.61 13.92
CA TYR A 244 23.19 -12.43 15.31
C TYR A 244 22.81 -11.09 15.88
N PHE A 245 22.33 -11.06 17.13
CA PHE A 245 22.08 -9.85 17.90
C PHE A 245 23.22 -9.57 18.87
N LEU A 246 23.75 -8.36 18.80
CA LEU A 246 24.77 -7.87 19.72
C LEU A 246 24.24 -6.67 20.50
N CYS A 247 24.57 -6.62 21.80
CA CYS A 247 24.39 -5.41 22.61
C CYS A 247 25.38 -4.32 22.17
N SER A 248 25.07 -3.07 22.52
CA SER A 248 25.90 -1.89 22.23
C SER A 248 27.36 -2.05 22.64
N THR A 249 27.64 -2.62 23.81
CA THR A 249 29.01 -2.91 24.26
C THR A 249 29.74 -3.90 23.35
N CYS A 250 29.07 -5.00 22.95
CA CYS A 250 29.67 -5.98 22.05
C CYS A 250 29.86 -5.42 20.63
N LEU A 251 28.95 -4.55 20.18
CA LEU A 251 29.08 -3.82 18.92
C LEU A 251 30.29 -2.88 18.94
N TYR A 252 30.50 -2.15 20.03
CA TYR A 252 31.66 -1.27 20.20
C TYR A 252 32.99 -2.05 20.13
N TYR A 253 33.09 -3.18 20.82
CA TYR A 253 34.26 -4.05 20.72
C TYR A 253 34.46 -4.60 19.31
N THR A 254 33.37 -5.04 18.67
CA THR A 254 33.39 -5.54 17.29
C THR A 254 33.89 -4.47 16.30
N GLN A 255 33.44 -3.23 16.45
CA GLN A 255 33.89 -2.07 15.66
C GLN A 255 35.39 -1.83 15.82
N ASN A 256 35.87 -1.75 17.06
CA ASN A 256 37.26 -1.45 17.39
C ASN A 256 38.22 -2.54 16.94
N GLN A 257 37.89 -3.81 17.22
CA GLN A 257 38.72 -4.95 16.85
C GLN A 257 38.63 -5.28 15.36
N GLY A 258 37.53 -4.88 14.69
CA GLY A 258 37.27 -5.20 13.29
C GLY A 258 36.93 -6.67 13.03
N ILE A 259 36.54 -7.39 14.08
CA ILE A 259 36.13 -8.78 14.03
C ILE A 259 34.97 -8.99 15.00
N CYS A 260 33.95 -9.74 14.58
CA CYS A 260 32.91 -10.20 15.47
C CYS A 260 33.43 -11.42 16.25
N GLN A 261 33.56 -11.32 17.56
CA GLN A 261 34.08 -12.40 18.41
C GLN A 261 33.24 -13.67 18.33
N LYS A 262 31.91 -13.52 18.22
CA LYS A 262 30.97 -14.65 18.13
C LYS A 262 31.14 -15.47 16.85
N THR A 263 31.31 -14.79 15.71
CA THR A 263 31.37 -15.46 14.39
C THR A 263 32.80 -15.63 13.87
N ASN A 264 33.77 -15.00 14.53
CA ASN A 264 35.15 -14.85 14.08
C ASN A 264 35.28 -14.23 12.67
N LYS A 265 34.23 -13.55 12.19
CA LYS A 265 34.22 -12.89 10.88
C LYS A 265 34.76 -11.48 10.99
N ARG A 266 35.66 -11.12 10.08
CA ARG A 266 36.09 -9.73 9.90
C ARG A 266 34.92 -8.90 9.39
N ILE A 267 34.71 -7.74 10.00
CA ILE A 267 33.72 -6.77 9.52
C ILE A 267 34.37 -5.85 8.49
N THR A 268 33.61 -5.53 7.45
CA THR A 268 34.02 -4.62 6.39
C THR A 268 34.13 -3.18 6.90
N LYS A 269 34.82 -2.32 6.15
CA LYS A 269 34.87 -0.87 6.44
C LYS A 269 33.46 -0.26 6.44
N LYS A 270 32.57 -0.72 5.56
CA LYS A 270 31.18 -0.29 5.50
C LYS A 270 30.43 -0.66 6.77
N GLU A 271 30.53 -1.91 7.23
CA GLU A 271 29.89 -2.34 8.47
C GLU A 271 30.45 -1.61 9.70
N LYS A 272 31.76 -1.32 9.74
CA LYS A 272 32.34 -0.48 10.80
C LYS A 272 31.68 0.89 10.88
N LEU A 273 31.49 1.55 9.74
CA LEU A 273 30.80 2.84 9.67
C LEU A 273 29.33 2.69 10.08
N GLU A 274 28.63 1.67 9.58
CA GLU A 274 27.24 1.44 9.96
C GLU A 274 27.06 1.18 11.47
N ILE A 275 28.02 0.51 12.12
CA ILE A 275 28.04 0.33 13.58
C ILE A 275 28.32 1.66 14.28
N SER A 276 29.31 2.43 13.79
CA SER A 276 29.67 3.74 14.36
C SER A 276 28.48 4.70 14.35
N ASP A 277 27.84 4.87 13.19
CA ASP A 277 26.70 5.79 13.00
C ASP A 277 25.50 5.43 13.88
N PHE A 278 25.39 4.14 14.22
CA PHE A 278 24.35 3.61 15.08
C PHE A 278 24.65 3.79 16.57
N LEU A 279 25.89 3.57 17.00
CA LEU A 279 26.27 3.72 18.40
C LEU A 279 26.50 5.18 18.79
N PHE A 280 26.95 6.01 17.87
CA PHE A 280 27.42 7.36 18.15
C PHE A 280 26.61 8.43 17.41
N GLY A 281 26.57 9.62 17.98
CA GLY A 281 25.93 10.80 17.41
C GLY A 281 26.63 12.08 17.88
N ALA A 282 26.55 13.13 17.08
CA ALA A 282 27.12 14.43 17.44
C ALA A 282 26.21 15.18 18.42
N CYS A 283 26.78 15.72 19.50
CA CYS A 283 26.09 16.62 20.40
C CYS A 283 25.84 17.98 19.71
N GLU A 284 24.59 18.45 19.69
CA GLU A 284 24.22 19.72 19.06
C GLU A 284 24.80 20.96 19.77
N GLY A 285 25.13 20.83 21.06
CA GLY A 285 25.77 21.87 21.87
C GLY A 285 27.25 22.01 21.57
N CYS A 286 28.03 20.96 21.84
CA CYS A 286 29.49 21.00 21.80
C CYS A 286 30.12 20.36 20.54
N GLY A 287 29.33 19.75 19.66
CA GLY A 287 29.80 19.08 18.43
C GLY A 287 30.55 17.77 18.65
N LYS A 288 30.80 17.35 19.90
CA LYS A 288 31.51 16.10 20.20
C LYS A 288 30.66 14.90 19.83
N GLU A 289 31.31 13.89 19.25
CA GLU A 289 30.71 12.58 19.03
C GLU A 289 30.61 11.84 20.37
N VAL A 290 29.40 11.39 20.71
CA VAL A 290 29.08 10.74 21.97
C VAL A 290 28.21 9.52 21.74
N TYR A 291 28.27 8.56 22.67
CA TYR A 291 27.43 7.37 22.62
C TYR A 291 25.95 7.76 22.74
N ARG A 292 25.11 7.30 21.80
CA ARG A 292 23.69 7.65 21.71
C ARG A 292 22.88 7.25 22.93
N GLY A 293 23.23 6.15 23.60
CA GLY A 293 22.57 5.75 24.84
C GLY A 293 22.81 6.71 26.02
N TYR A 294 23.73 7.66 25.89
CA TYR A 294 23.95 8.74 26.86
C TYR A 294 23.48 10.11 26.37
N MET A 295 22.81 10.18 25.22
CA MET A 295 22.30 11.45 24.70
C MET A 295 20.89 11.73 25.22
N LYS A 296 20.62 12.98 25.57
CA LYS A 296 19.27 13.46 25.85
C LYS A 296 18.68 14.07 24.58
N LEU A 297 17.50 13.60 24.20
CA LEU A 297 16.76 14.10 23.04
C LEU A 297 15.93 15.33 23.41
N ALA A 298 16.04 16.38 22.62
CA ALA A 298 15.22 17.58 22.79
C ALA A 298 13.78 17.30 22.34
N LYS A 299 12.79 17.79 23.10
CA LYS A 299 11.35 17.67 22.76
C LYS A 299 10.96 18.55 21.58
N CYS A 300 11.67 19.65 21.37
CA CYS A 300 11.25 20.72 20.46
C CYS A 300 11.50 20.39 18.98
N CYS A 301 12.48 19.55 18.64
CA CYS A 301 12.88 19.28 17.26
C CYS A 301 13.41 17.86 17.10
N THR A 302 12.97 17.20 16.03
CA THR A 302 13.43 15.86 15.66
C THR A 302 14.94 15.79 15.43
N GLY A 303 15.55 14.74 16.00
CA GLY A 303 16.96 14.42 15.82
C GLY A 303 17.92 15.37 16.52
N VAL A 304 17.41 16.34 17.28
CA VAL A 304 18.24 17.24 18.08
C VAL A 304 18.56 16.55 19.40
N ALA A 305 19.85 16.32 19.64
CA ALA A 305 20.33 15.53 20.77
C ALA A 305 21.56 16.18 21.40
N PHE A 306 21.66 16.07 22.73
CA PHE A 306 22.74 16.67 23.51
C PHE A 306 23.42 15.61 24.38
N CYS A 307 24.73 15.73 24.58
CA CYS A 307 25.42 14.95 25.60
C CYS A 307 24.94 15.36 27.01
N ILE A 308 25.16 14.48 27.99
CA ILE A 308 24.76 14.70 29.39
C ILE A 308 25.27 16.06 29.90
N ASP A 309 26.53 16.39 29.64
CA ASP A 309 27.16 17.63 30.11
C ASP A 309 26.44 18.88 29.56
N CYS A 310 26.19 18.92 28.25
CA CYS A 310 25.48 20.04 27.63
C CYS A 310 24.02 20.11 28.11
N ALA A 311 23.39 18.96 28.33
CA ALA A 311 22.00 18.90 28.75
C ALA A 311 21.75 19.33 30.21
N ASN A 312 22.80 19.41 31.03
CA ASN A 312 22.74 19.93 32.40
C ASN A 312 22.83 21.47 32.47
N THR A 313 22.94 22.14 31.32
CA THR A 313 22.95 23.59 31.22
C THR A 313 21.77 24.05 30.36
N PRO A 314 21.23 25.27 30.56
CA PRO A 314 20.23 25.83 29.67
C PRO A 314 20.78 25.88 28.24
N GLN A 315 20.05 25.28 27.30
CA GLN A 315 20.41 25.24 25.89
C GLN A 315 19.25 25.81 25.06
N VAL A 316 19.60 26.50 23.98
CA VAL A 316 18.63 26.95 22.97
C VAL A 316 18.79 26.09 21.73
N CYS A 317 17.67 25.54 21.25
CA CYS A 317 17.67 24.75 20.04
C CYS A 317 18.03 25.62 18.84
N LYS A 318 19.13 25.29 18.14
CA LYS A 318 19.56 26.03 16.95
C LYS A 318 18.55 26.00 15.79
N LYS A 319 17.65 25.01 15.77
CA LYS A 319 16.64 24.85 14.70
C LYS A 319 15.41 25.73 14.91
N CYS A 320 14.86 25.76 16.12
CA CYS A 320 13.61 26.49 16.42
C CYS A 320 13.79 27.70 17.33
N MET A 321 15.00 27.94 17.83
CA MET A 321 15.35 29.05 18.73
C MET A 321 14.58 29.06 20.07
N VAL A 322 14.05 27.91 20.50
CA VAL A 322 13.36 27.73 21.80
C VAL A 322 14.30 27.08 22.81
N GLU A 323 14.13 27.43 24.09
CA GLU A 323 14.79 26.73 25.21
C GLU A 323 14.44 25.23 25.21
N ILE A 324 15.45 24.39 25.45
CA ILE A 324 15.31 22.96 25.28
C ILE A 324 14.77 22.30 26.55
N GLU A 325 13.61 21.68 26.39
CA GLU A 325 13.18 20.60 27.25
C GLU A 325 13.63 19.25 26.68
N TYR A 326 13.97 18.31 27.56
CA TYR A 326 14.41 16.97 27.18
C TYR A 326 13.32 15.93 27.43
N HIS A 327 13.25 14.90 26.59
CA HIS A 327 12.48 13.71 26.93
C HIS A 327 13.12 12.99 28.13
N ASN A 328 12.30 12.51 29.07
CA ASN A 328 12.74 11.75 30.24
C ASN A 328 13.31 10.38 29.87
#